data_AF-A0A075HT14-F1
#
_entry.id   AF-A0A075HT14-F1
#
_cell.length_a   1.000
_cell.length_b   1.000
_cell.length_c   1.000
_cell.angle_alpha   90.00
_cell.angle_beta   90.00
_cell.angle_gamma   90.00
#
_symmetry.space_group_name_H-M   'P 1'
#
loop_
_entity.id
_entity.type
_entity.pdbx_description
1 polymer ?
#
loop_
_entity_poly.entity_id
_entity_poly.type
_entity_poly.pdbx_seq_one_letter_code
_entity_poly.pdbx_strand_id
1 'polypeptide(L)'
;MSPKTNNDNGSNYSSLIKNLENIKAEFVTLREYVGNNEDELLEKISGISEMINRTEASSAEFHKKADSIIQELQKIRNTTNKASITTSNEVIGLLKLSEYQSNIRMLAESKYGSLGDIEKMAEQTAEIVNLFDKISIESEKKIPLPNEVRQWAIGTIFDCADRWEIRFDDLFKMLLDSLGKNLLKESIRTQQVRDIFGMKAVDKIKNELKLS
;
A
#
# COMPACT_ATOMS: atom_id res chain seq x y z
N MET A 1 76.36 -0.04 -42.45
CA MET A 1 75.43 -0.08 -43.60
C MET A 1 74.61 -1.35 -43.42
N SER A 2 73.31 -1.37 -43.10
CA SER A 2 72.22 -0.40 -43.35
C SER A 2 71.09 -0.59 -42.31
N PRO A 3 70.13 0.35 -42.18
CA PRO A 3 69.00 0.29 -41.26
C PRO A 3 67.64 -0.11 -41.90
N LYS A 4 66.78 -0.81 -41.11
CA LYS A 4 65.28 -0.91 -41.08
C LYS A 4 64.52 -1.37 -42.37
N THR A 5 63.35 -2.03 -42.38
CA THR A 5 62.12 -1.91 -41.54
C THR A 5 61.09 -3.03 -41.79
N ASN A 6 60.35 -3.40 -40.72
CA ASN A 6 58.91 -3.72 -40.57
C ASN A 6 58.13 -4.57 -41.59
N ASN A 7 57.64 -5.74 -41.16
CA ASN A 7 56.58 -6.50 -41.85
C ASN A 7 55.52 -7.15 -40.94
N ASP A 8 55.29 -6.62 -39.72
CA ASP A 8 54.32 -7.22 -38.74
C ASP A 8 53.03 -6.41 -38.53
N ASN A 9 52.87 -5.25 -39.15
CA ASN A 9 51.74 -4.36 -38.85
C ASN A 9 50.43 -4.69 -39.62
N GLY A 10 50.48 -5.41 -40.75
CA GLY A 10 49.29 -5.62 -41.60
C GLY A 10 48.23 -6.58 -41.03
N SER A 11 48.64 -7.61 -40.30
CA SER A 11 47.74 -8.61 -39.71
C SER A 11 46.92 -8.06 -38.54
N ASN A 12 47.53 -7.18 -37.74
CA ASN A 12 46.93 -6.63 -36.53
C ASN A 12 45.79 -5.64 -36.86
N TYR A 13 45.96 -4.81 -37.91
CA TYR A 13 44.90 -3.90 -38.36
C TYR A 13 43.68 -4.63 -38.92
N SER A 14 43.85 -5.74 -39.64
CA SER A 14 42.72 -6.52 -40.17
C SER A 14 41.89 -7.17 -39.07
N SER A 15 42.54 -7.73 -38.03
CA SER A 15 41.84 -8.28 -36.88
C SER A 15 41.11 -7.22 -36.06
N LEU A 16 41.70 -6.03 -35.90
CA LEU A 16 41.08 -4.91 -35.20
C LEU A 16 39.85 -4.37 -35.95
N ILE A 17 39.93 -4.26 -37.28
CA ILE A 17 38.80 -3.84 -38.13
C ILE A 17 37.64 -4.83 -38.00
N LYS A 18 37.92 -6.13 -38.07
CA LYS A 18 36.89 -7.18 -37.93
C LYS A 18 36.22 -7.16 -36.55
N ASN A 19 36.99 -6.90 -35.48
CA ASN A 19 36.44 -6.76 -34.14
C ASN A 19 35.56 -5.51 -33.99
N LEU A 20 35.95 -4.39 -34.61
CA LEU A 20 35.16 -3.16 -34.62
C LEU A 20 33.84 -3.33 -35.40
N GLU A 21 33.88 -4.07 -36.50
CA GLU A 21 32.67 -4.42 -37.27
C GLU A 21 31.72 -5.31 -36.47
N ASN A 22 32.24 -6.30 -35.74
CA ASN A 22 31.44 -7.13 -34.85
C ASN A 22 30.82 -6.33 -33.69
N ILE A 23 31.59 -5.47 -33.02
CA ILE A 23 31.08 -4.60 -31.94
C ILE A 23 30.00 -3.66 -32.48
N LYS A 24 30.18 -3.12 -33.69
CA LYS A 24 29.17 -2.28 -34.34
C LYS A 24 27.89 -3.06 -34.64
N ALA A 25 27.99 -4.29 -35.11
CA ALA A 25 26.83 -5.14 -35.37
C ALA A 25 26.07 -5.47 -34.07
N GLU A 26 26.77 -5.86 -33.00
CA GLU A 26 26.16 -6.11 -31.69
C GLU A 26 25.49 -4.86 -31.11
N PHE A 27 26.10 -3.68 -31.28
CA PHE A 27 25.52 -2.42 -30.83
C PHE A 27 24.24 -2.06 -31.61
N VAL A 28 24.20 -2.31 -32.92
CA VAL A 28 22.99 -2.13 -33.74
C VAL A 28 21.89 -3.08 -33.29
N THR A 29 22.20 -4.36 -33.06
CA THR A 29 21.23 -5.33 -32.55
C THR A 29 20.71 -4.97 -31.16
N LEU A 30 21.58 -4.51 -30.26
CA LEU A 30 21.18 -4.00 -28.94
C LEU A 30 20.26 -2.79 -29.07
N ARG A 31 20.59 -1.83 -29.96
CA ARG A 31 19.79 -0.63 -30.21
C ARG A 31 18.42 -0.96 -30.78
N GLU A 32 18.34 -1.90 -31.73
CA GLU A 32 17.08 -2.37 -32.28
C GLU A 32 16.26 -3.12 -31.22
N TYR A 33 16.89 -3.95 -30.39
CA TYR A 33 16.21 -4.66 -29.31
C TYR A 33 15.66 -3.70 -28.24
N VAL A 34 16.42 -2.68 -27.86
CA VAL A 34 15.99 -1.66 -26.89
C VAL A 34 14.96 -0.71 -27.51
N GLY A 35 15.16 -0.27 -28.75
CA GLY A 35 14.25 0.65 -29.46
C GLY A 35 12.92 0.00 -29.84
N ASN A 36 12.90 -1.27 -30.27
CA ASN A 36 11.66 -1.98 -30.60
C ASN A 36 10.83 -2.32 -29.34
N ASN A 37 11.48 -2.43 -28.18
CA ASN A 37 10.80 -2.65 -26.91
C ASN A 37 10.32 -1.33 -26.27
N GLU A 38 10.78 -0.17 -26.74
CA GLU A 38 10.37 1.14 -26.22
C GLU A 38 8.88 1.39 -26.49
N ASP A 39 8.41 1.13 -27.71
CA ASP A 39 7.01 1.28 -28.09
C ASP A 39 6.08 0.31 -27.33
N GLU A 40 6.49 -0.96 -27.18
CA GLU A 40 5.73 -1.96 -26.41
C GLU A 40 5.66 -1.60 -24.91
N LEU A 41 6.74 -1.07 -24.34
CA LEU A 41 6.76 -0.60 -22.96
C LEU A 41 5.88 0.64 -22.78
N LEU A 42 5.91 1.58 -23.71
CA LEU A 42 5.05 2.77 -23.68
C LEU A 42 3.57 2.41 -23.78
N GLU A 43 3.21 1.45 -24.65
CA GLU A 43 1.84 0.95 -24.77
C GLU A 43 1.37 0.27 -23.48
N LYS A 44 2.21 -0.58 -22.87
CA LYS A 44 1.91 -1.22 -21.58
C LYS A 44 1.76 -0.21 -20.45
N ILE A 45 2.63 0.81 -20.38
CA ILE A 45 2.54 1.90 -19.40
C ILE A 45 1.25 2.70 -19.63
N SER A 46 0.90 2.98 -20.88
CA SER A 46 -0.34 3.67 -21.25
C SER A 46 -1.58 2.88 -20.82
N GLY A 47 -1.61 1.57 -21.12
CA GLY A 47 -2.71 0.69 -20.71
C GLY A 47 -2.85 0.55 -19.19
N ILE A 48 -1.72 0.50 -18.46
CA ILE A 48 -1.72 0.52 -16.99
C ILE A 48 -2.23 1.88 -16.47
N SER A 49 -1.79 2.99 -17.07
CA SER A 49 -2.23 4.34 -16.70
C SER A 49 -3.74 4.53 -16.93
N GLU A 50 -4.27 4.06 -18.06
CA GLU A 50 -5.71 4.08 -18.34
C GLU A 50 -6.51 3.22 -17.33
N MET A 51 -5.99 2.03 -16.97
CA MET A 51 -6.60 1.20 -15.94
C MET A 51 -6.57 1.87 -14.55
N ILE A 52 -5.48 2.55 -14.19
CA ILE A 52 -5.37 3.33 -12.95
C ILE A 52 -6.40 4.45 -12.95
N ASN A 53 -6.43 5.29 -14.00
CA ASN A 53 -7.37 6.41 -14.11
C ASN A 53 -8.83 5.95 -14.02
N ARG A 54 -9.19 4.84 -14.67
CA ARG A 54 -10.54 4.27 -14.60
C ARG A 54 -10.86 3.75 -13.18
N THR A 55 -9.89 3.16 -12.50
CA THR A 55 -10.05 2.67 -11.12
C THR A 55 -10.21 3.84 -10.15
N GLU A 56 -9.40 4.88 -10.27
CA GLU A 56 -9.51 6.11 -9.49
C GLU A 56 -10.86 6.81 -9.72
N ALA A 57 -11.29 6.96 -10.98
CA ALA A 57 -12.58 7.54 -11.31
C ALA A 57 -13.76 6.73 -10.75
N SER A 58 -13.70 5.39 -10.86
CA SER A 58 -14.70 4.51 -10.27
C SER A 58 -14.74 4.58 -8.75
N SER A 59 -13.57 4.71 -8.11
CA SER A 59 -13.46 4.88 -6.66
C SER A 59 -14.09 6.22 -6.23
N ALA A 60 -13.72 7.32 -6.89
CA ALA A 60 -14.28 8.64 -6.62
C ALA A 60 -15.82 8.68 -6.83
N GLU A 61 -16.33 8.03 -7.87
CA GLU A 61 -17.78 7.91 -8.09
C GLU A 61 -18.46 7.07 -7.00
N PHE A 62 -17.82 5.99 -6.54
CA PHE A 62 -18.29 5.19 -5.41
C PHE A 62 -18.39 6.02 -4.13
N HIS A 63 -17.33 6.75 -3.76
CA HIS A 63 -17.35 7.63 -2.57
C HIS A 63 -18.48 8.65 -2.66
N LYS A 64 -18.63 9.33 -3.80
CA LYS A 64 -19.72 10.30 -4.02
C LYS A 64 -21.11 9.68 -3.87
N LYS A 65 -21.32 8.48 -4.43
CA LYS A 65 -22.61 7.76 -4.30
C LYS A 65 -22.84 7.28 -2.87
N ALA A 66 -21.81 6.76 -2.21
CA ALA A 66 -21.88 6.33 -0.82
C ALA A 66 -22.27 7.50 0.10
N ASP A 67 -21.64 8.67 -0.06
CA ASP A 67 -22.00 9.87 0.69
C ASP A 67 -23.44 10.32 0.45
N SER A 68 -23.90 10.30 -0.81
CA SER A 68 -25.29 10.61 -1.16
C SER A 68 -26.26 9.66 -0.45
N ILE A 69 -25.98 8.35 -0.48
CA ILE A 69 -26.80 7.33 0.18
C ILE A 69 -26.78 7.53 1.70
N ILE A 70 -25.62 7.81 2.30
CA ILE A 70 -25.49 8.05 3.74
C ILE A 70 -26.32 9.27 4.15
N GLN A 71 -26.31 10.35 3.37
CA GLN A 71 -27.14 11.53 3.64
C GLN A 71 -28.64 11.20 3.59
N GLU A 72 -29.08 10.39 2.63
CA GLU A 72 -30.47 9.94 2.55
C GLU A 72 -30.85 9.03 3.74
N LEU A 73 -29.98 8.10 4.12
CA LEU A 73 -30.18 7.23 5.28
C LEU A 73 -30.25 8.02 6.60
N GLN A 74 -29.46 9.10 6.73
CA GLN A 74 -29.53 10.01 7.87
C GLN A 74 -30.88 10.76 7.92
N LYS A 75 -31.43 11.20 6.78
CA LYS A 75 -32.76 11.82 6.71
C LYS A 75 -33.86 10.84 7.15
N ILE A 76 -33.78 9.59 6.71
CA ILE A 76 -34.71 8.51 7.11
C ILE A 76 -34.60 8.24 8.61
N ARG A 77 -33.37 8.13 9.14
CA ARG A 77 -33.10 7.94 10.56
C ARG A 77 -33.77 9.01 11.43
N ASN A 78 -33.74 10.27 11.03
CA ASN A 78 -34.24 11.39 11.83
C ASN A 78 -35.77 11.48 11.92
N THR A 79 -36.51 10.71 11.11
CA THR A 79 -37.97 10.87 10.93
C THR A 79 -38.78 9.60 11.21
N THR A 80 -38.15 8.50 11.65
CA THR A 80 -38.78 7.16 11.62
C THR A 80 -38.46 6.29 12.85
N ASN A 81 -39.04 5.09 12.93
CA ASN A 81 -38.99 4.20 14.10
C ASN A 81 -37.62 3.49 14.33
N LYS A 82 -37.43 2.89 15.52
CA LYS A 82 -36.18 2.26 15.99
C LYS A 82 -35.65 1.13 15.09
N ALA A 83 -36.53 0.38 14.43
CA ALA A 83 -36.12 -0.72 13.54
C ALA A 83 -35.41 -0.17 12.29
N SER A 84 -35.98 0.83 11.64
CA SER A 84 -35.36 1.47 10.47
C SER A 84 -34.08 2.23 10.82
N ILE A 85 -33.99 2.83 12.02
CA ILE A 85 -32.74 3.44 12.52
C ILE A 85 -31.62 2.40 12.59
N THR A 86 -31.93 1.20 13.07
CA THR A 86 -30.95 0.10 13.18
C THR A 86 -30.47 -0.35 11.80
N THR A 87 -31.38 -0.56 10.85
CA THR A 87 -31.02 -0.94 9.48
C THR A 87 -30.19 0.14 8.79
N SER A 88 -30.57 1.43 8.92
CA SER A 88 -29.79 2.53 8.35
C SER A 88 -28.38 2.59 8.92
N ASN A 89 -28.21 2.39 10.24
CA ASN A 89 -26.91 2.36 10.87
C ASN A 89 -26.04 1.18 10.40
N GLU A 90 -26.62 0.00 10.24
CA GLU A 90 -25.91 -1.18 9.69
C GLU A 90 -25.43 -0.90 8.26
N VAL A 91 -26.26 -0.29 7.41
CA VAL A 91 -25.88 0.07 6.02
C VAL A 91 -24.81 1.17 6.00
N ILE A 92 -24.94 2.21 6.84
CA ILE A 92 -23.92 3.27 6.96
C ILE A 92 -22.58 2.67 7.41
N GLY A 93 -22.60 1.75 8.38
CA GLY A 93 -21.40 1.05 8.84
C GLY A 93 -20.70 0.28 7.73
N LEU A 94 -21.46 -0.46 6.91
CA LEU A 94 -20.92 -1.20 5.76
C LEU A 94 -20.32 -0.29 4.68
N LEU A 95 -20.97 0.84 4.38
CA LEU A 95 -20.46 1.80 3.40
C LEU A 95 -19.16 2.44 3.88
N LYS A 96 -19.11 2.89 5.15
CA LYS A 96 -17.90 3.47 5.75
C LYS A 96 -16.78 2.46 5.90
N LEU A 97 -17.09 1.20 6.20
CA LEU A 97 -16.12 0.11 6.21
C LEU A 97 -15.52 -0.12 4.82
N SER A 98 -16.34 -0.13 3.78
CA SER A 98 -15.88 -0.30 2.38
C SER A 98 -14.98 0.85 1.96
N GLU A 99 -15.34 2.09 2.28
CA GLU A 99 -14.53 3.28 2.04
C GLU A 99 -13.18 3.19 2.76
N TYR A 100 -13.19 2.85 4.06
CA TYR A 100 -11.98 2.67 4.84
C TYR A 100 -11.05 1.62 4.24
N GLN A 101 -11.58 0.43 3.90
CA GLN A 101 -10.77 -0.64 3.32
C GLN A 101 -10.17 -0.26 1.97
N SER A 102 -10.92 0.49 1.14
CA SER A 102 -10.44 1.04 -0.13
C SER A 102 -9.26 2.00 0.09
N ASN A 103 -9.40 2.95 1.02
CA ASN A 103 -8.38 3.95 1.32
C ASN A 103 -7.08 3.31 1.83
N ILE A 104 -7.19 2.37 2.78
CA ILE A 104 -6.03 1.64 3.31
C ILE A 104 -5.32 0.85 2.20
N ARG A 105 -6.08 0.18 1.31
CA ARG A 105 -5.49 -0.55 0.18
C ARG A 105 -4.77 0.40 -0.78
N MET A 106 -5.40 1.52 -1.13
CA MET A 106 -4.81 2.52 -2.03
C MET A 106 -3.49 3.08 -1.47
N LEU A 107 -3.45 3.41 -0.18
CA LEU A 107 -2.20 3.83 0.49
C LEU A 107 -1.15 2.70 0.47
N ALA A 108 -1.59 1.47 0.76
CA ALA A 108 -0.72 0.30 0.80
C ALA A 108 -0.21 -0.16 -0.57
N GLU A 109 -0.81 0.26 -1.68
CA GLU A 109 -0.33 -0.04 -3.03
C GLU A 109 0.87 0.84 -3.44
N SER A 110 1.15 1.91 -2.70
CA SER A 110 2.31 2.75 -2.99
C SER A 110 3.63 2.00 -2.79
N LYS A 111 4.55 2.19 -3.76
CA LYS A 111 5.92 1.65 -3.68
C LYS A 111 6.75 2.35 -2.63
N TYR A 112 6.51 3.65 -2.41
CA TYR A 112 7.21 4.47 -1.45
C TYR A 112 6.21 5.16 -0.53
N GLY A 113 6.60 5.38 0.71
CA GLY A 113 5.79 6.10 1.67
C GLY A 113 6.64 6.57 2.83
N SER A 114 6.00 7.33 3.70
CA SER A 114 6.63 7.97 4.84
C SER A 114 5.92 7.60 6.13
N LEU A 115 6.51 7.97 7.27
CA LEU A 115 5.83 7.85 8.55
C LEU A 115 4.50 8.62 8.58
N GLY A 116 4.39 9.73 7.84
CA GLY A 116 3.13 10.49 7.73
C GLY A 116 2.03 9.74 6.96
N ASP A 117 2.39 8.81 6.05
CA ASP A 117 1.40 7.98 5.38
C ASP A 117 0.92 6.85 6.30
N ILE A 118 1.81 6.32 7.15
CA ILE A 118 1.44 5.39 8.22
C ILE A 118 0.53 6.08 9.25
N GLU A 119 0.80 7.33 9.59
CA GLU A 119 -0.02 8.13 10.50
C GLU A 119 -1.45 8.27 9.96
N LYS A 120 -1.62 8.61 8.68
CA LYS A 120 -2.94 8.63 8.04
C LYS A 120 -3.65 7.27 8.09
N MET A 121 -2.93 6.17 7.84
CA MET A 121 -3.51 4.82 7.95
C MET A 121 -3.98 4.52 9.38
N ALA A 122 -3.21 4.95 10.39
CA ALA A 122 -3.56 4.78 11.78
C ALA A 122 -4.75 5.66 12.19
N GLU A 123 -4.78 6.93 11.78
CA GLU A 123 -5.91 7.85 12.00
C GLU A 123 -7.20 7.29 11.41
N GLN A 124 -7.18 6.87 10.14
CA GLN A 124 -8.34 6.23 9.50
C GLN A 124 -8.79 4.97 10.23
N THR A 125 -7.84 4.19 10.77
CA THR A 125 -8.14 3.00 11.57
C THR A 125 -8.80 3.35 12.90
N ALA A 126 -8.36 4.42 13.58
CA ALA A 126 -9.00 4.91 14.80
C ALA A 126 -10.42 5.42 14.51
N GLU A 127 -10.61 6.17 13.43
CA GLU A 127 -11.90 6.71 13.02
C GLU A 127 -12.94 5.60 12.78
N ILE A 128 -12.59 4.56 12.02
CA ILE A 128 -13.53 3.47 11.72
C ILE A 128 -13.86 2.64 12.96
N VAL A 129 -12.91 2.44 13.88
CA VAL A 129 -13.17 1.78 15.17
C VAL A 129 -14.16 2.59 15.99
N ASN A 130 -13.91 3.89 16.15
CA ASN A 130 -14.79 4.79 16.92
C ASN A 130 -16.20 4.88 16.30
N LEU A 131 -16.31 4.84 14.97
CA LEU A 131 -17.59 4.83 14.28
C LEU A 131 -18.40 3.58 14.62
N PHE A 132 -17.78 2.40 14.56
CA PHE A 132 -18.45 1.13 14.87
C PHE A 132 -18.83 1.01 16.34
N ASP A 133 -18.00 1.55 17.25
CA ASP A 133 -18.33 1.63 18.67
C ASP A 133 -19.54 2.54 18.91
N LYS A 134 -19.60 3.70 18.23
CA LYS A 134 -20.76 4.59 18.28
C LYS A 134 -22.03 3.91 17.74
N ILE A 135 -21.95 3.27 16.57
CA ILE A 135 -23.07 2.52 15.98
C ILE A 135 -23.55 1.41 16.93
N SER A 136 -22.62 0.70 17.57
CA SER A 136 -22.95 -0.36 18.54
C SER A 136 -23.74 0.16 19.74
N ILE A 137 -23.32 1.30 20.28
CA ILE A 137 -24.02 1.95 21.41
C ILE A 137 -25.42 2.39 20.97
N GLU A 138 -25.53 3.04 19.81
CA GLU A 138 -26.80 3.58 19.30
C GLU A 138 -27.82 2.49 18.93
N SER A 139 -27.34 1.35 18.43
CA SER A 139 -28.19 0.24 18.00
C SER A 139 -28.52 -0.77 19.10
N GLU A 140 -28.00 -0.60 20.33
CA GLU A 140 -28.10 -1.55 21.45
C GLU A 140 -27.65 -3.00 21.09
N LYS A 141 -26.98 -3.14 19.93
CA LYS A 141 -26.41 -4.37 19.41
C LYS A 141 -24.91 -4.20 19.47
N LYS A 142 -24.18 -5.17 20.05
CA LYS A 142 -22.72 -5.21 19.92
C LYS A 142 -22.35 -5.53 18.48
N ILE A 143 -22.15 -4.50 17.66
CA ILE A 143 -21.59 -4.60 16.32
C ILE A 143 -20.24 -3.88 16.31
N PRO A 144 -19.26 -4.30 17.15
CA PRO A 144 -17.94 -3.70 17.10
C PRO A 144 -17.32 -4.01 15.73
N LEU A 145 -16.33 -3.22 15.34
CA LEU A 145 -15.54 -3.54 14.15
C LEU A 145 -15.00 -4.97 14.26
N PRO A 146 -15.16 -5.85 13.24
CA PRO A 146 -14.68 -7.22 13.33
C PRO A 146 -13.18 -7.28 13.61
N ASN A 147 -12.77 -8.23 14.44
CA ASN A 147 -11.37 -8.34 14.85
C ASN A 147 -10.45 -8.61 13.66
N GLU A 148 -10.94 -9.33 12.67
CA GLU A 148 -10.24 -9.64 11.42
C GLU A 148 -9.90 -8.37 10.64
N VAL A 149 -10.81 -7.38 10.64
CA VAL A 149 -10.57 -6.08 9.99
C VAL A 149 -9.50 -5.31 10.75
N ARG A 150 -9.55 -5.31 12.08
CA ARG A 150 -8.51 -4.67 12.92
C ARG A 150 -7.14 -5.29 12.70
N GLN A 151 -7.06 -6.62 12.73
CA GLN A 151 -5.81 -7.35 12.48
C GLN A 151 -5.28 -7.15 11.06
N TRP A 152 -6.17 -7.13 10.08
CA TRP A 152 -5.82 -6.83 8.69
C TRP A 152 -5.24 -5.42 8.55
N ALA A 153 -5.85 -4.41 9.17
CA ALA A 153 -5.38 -3.03 9.12
C ALA A 153 -3.98 -2.87 9.72
N ILE A 154 -3.78 -3.36 10.94
CA ILE A 154 -2.46 -3.32 11.61
C ILE A 154 -1.42 -4.12 10.82
N GLY A 155 -1.81 -5.29 10.31
CA GLY A 155 -0.92 -6.09 9.47
C GLY A 155 -0.50 -5.35 8.21
N THR A 156 -1.44 -4.68 7.54
CA THR A 156 -1.16 -3.89 6.35
C THR A 156 -0.21 -2.72 6.66
N ILE A 157 -0.39 -2.06 7.80
CA ILE A 157 0.53 -1.00 8.27
C ILE A 157 1.96 -1.55 8.46
N PHE A 158 2.10 -2.73 9.07
CA PHE A 158 3.42 -3.35 9.24
C PHE A 158 4.07 -3.74 7.90
N ASP A 159 3.30 -4.28 6.96
CA ASP A 159 3.81 -4.62 5.63
C ASP A 159 4.25 -3.37 4.85
N CYS A 160 3.53 -2.24 5.02
CA CYS A 160 3.93 -0.96 4.42
C CYS A 160 5.19 -0.41 5.07
N ALA A 161 5.28 -0.48 6.40
CA ALA A 161 6.44 -0.01 7.14
C ALA A 161 7.70 -0.81 6.80
N ASP A 162 7.59 -2.13 6.60
CA ASP A 162 8.68 -2.96 6.10
C ASP A 162 9.14 -2.49 4.72
N ARG A 163 8.19 -2.38 3.78
CA ARG A 163 8.47 -1.97 2.40
C ARG A 163 9.11 -0.60 2.30
N TRP A 164 8.68 0.34 3.15
CA TRP A 164 9.18 1.71 3.16
C TRP A 164 10.34 1.92 4.14
N GLU A 165 10.90 0.83 4.69
CA GLU A 165 12.05 0.81 5.60
C GLU A 165 11.87 1.73 6.83
N ILE A 166 10.64 1.83 7.33
CA ILE A 166 10.32 2.66 8.49
C ILE A 166 10.81 1.95 9.76
N ARG A 167 11.57 2.66 10.58
CA ARG A 167 12.10 2.12 11.84
C ARG A 167 10.96 1.70 12.76
N PHE A 168 11.05 0.48 13.28
CA PHE A 168 10.07 -0.09 14.20
C PHE A 168 9.79 0.82 15.41
N ASP A 169 10.80 1.48 15.96
CA ASP A 169 10.64 2.33 17.14
C ASP A 169 9.75 3.55 16.87
N ASP A 170 9.91 4.19 15.70
CA ASP A 170 9.10 5.34 15.30
C ASP A 170 7.68 4.90 14.95
N LEU A 171 7.56 3.81 14.19
CA LEU A 171 6.30 3.16 13.83
C LEU A 171 5.49 2.80 15.07
N PHE A 172 6.08 2.08 16.02
CA PHE A 172 5.38 1.56 17.18
C PHE A 172 4.96 2.68 18.14
N LYS A 173 5.80 3.71 18.28
CA LYS A 173 5.43 4.90 19.05
C LYS A 173 4.24 5.62 18.43
N MET A 174 4.29 5.87 17.12
CA MET A 174 3.16 6.49 16.42
C MET A 174 1.89 5.65 16.56
N LEU A 175 1.99 4.31 16.45
CA LEU A 175 0.82 3.44 16.57
C LEU A 175 0.22 3.50 17.97
N LEU A 176 1.06 3.56 19.00
CA LEU A 176 0.61 3.72 20.38
C LEU A 176 -0.14 5.05 20.59
N ASP A 177 0.36 6.14 19.99
CA ASP A 177 -0.21 7.47 20.11
C ASP A 177 -1.56 7.56 19.37
N SER A 178 -1.66 7.02 18.15
CA SER A 178 -2.88 7.10 17.33
C SER A 178 -3.96 6.09 17.71
N LEU A 179 -3.58 4.86 18.07
CA LEU A 179 -4.52 3.74 18.24
C LEU A 179 -4.72 3.30 19.70
N GLY A 180 -3.77 3.63 20.57
CA GLY A 180 -3.80 3.24 21.97
C GLY A 180 -3.45 1.78 22.23
N LYS A 181 -3.12 1.48 23.49
CA LYS A 181 -2.62 0.16 23.92
C LYS A 181 -3.62 -0.97 23.73
N ASN A 182 -4.90 -0.73 24.00
CA ASN A 182 -5.93 -1.79 23.97
C ASN A 182 -6.14 -2.31 22.54
N LEU A 183 -6.29 -1.41 21.56
CA LEU A 183 -6.51 -1.80 20.17
C LEU A 183 -5.31 -2.60 19.65
N LEU A 184 -4.09 -2.11 19.90
CA LEU A 184 -2.87 -2.78 19.48
C LEU A 184 -2.71 -4.16 20.13
N LYS A 185 -3.06 -4.28 21.42
CA LYS A 185 -2.98 -5.55 22.15
C LYS A 185 -3.83 -6.65 21.52
N GLU A 186 -5.02 -6.31 21.03
CA GLU A 186 -5.97 -7.26 20.43
C GLU A 186 -5.67 -7.52 18.94
N SER A 187 -5.06 -6.55 18.26
CA SER A 187 -4.95 -6.53 16.80
C SER A 187 -3.57 -6.94 16.26
N ILE A 188 -2.51 -6.88 17.07
CA ILE A 188 -1.16 -7.23 16.61
C ILE A 188 -0.97 -8.75 16.51
N ARG A 189 -0.50 -9.19 15.34
CA ARG A 189 -0.06 -10.58 15.13
C ARG A 189 1.44 -10.68 15.42
N THR A 190 1.79 -11.26 16.57
CA THR A 190 3.19 -11.34 17.06
C THR A 190 4.13 -12.06 16.07
N GLN A 191 3.75 -13.25 15.60
CA GLN A 191 3.53 -13.47 14.17
C GLN A 191 4.45 -12.71 13.19
N GLN A 192 3.76 -11.81 12.51
CA GLN A 192 4.22 -10.89 11.51
C GLN A 192 5.28 -9.92 12.03
N VAL A 193 5.15 -9.42 13.26
CA VAL A 193 6.16 -8.51 13.85
C VAL A 193 7.51 -9.20 13.94
N ARG A 194 7.53 -10.47 14.36
CA ARG A 194 8.76 -11.26 14.44
C ARG A 194 9.42 -11.42 13.08
N ASP A 195 8.61 -11.69 12.06
CA ASP A 195 9.08 -12.02 10.72
C ASP A 195 9.62 -10.77 10.00
N ILE A 196 9.03 -9.60 10.27
CA ILE A 196 9.42 -8.32 9.68
C ILE A 196 10.56 -7.64 10.48
N PHE A 197 10.35 -7.45 11.79
CA PHE A 197 11.21 -6.59 12.63
C PHE A 197 12.10 -7.38 13.60
N GLY A 198 11.97 -8.70 13.64
CA GLY A 198 12.76 -9.59 14.50
C GLY A 198 12.26 -9.69 15.95
N MET A 199 12.97 -10.52 16.73
CA MET A 199 12.57 -10.86 18.10
C MET A 199 12.63 -9.68 19.08
N LYS A 200 13.56 -8.73 18.88
CA LYS A 200 13.66 -7.52 19.73
C LYS A 200 12.39 -6.65 19.66
N ALA A 201 11.79 -6.54 18.48
CA ALA A 201 10.54 -5.81 18.30
C ALA A 201 9.38 -6.50 19.05
N VAL A 202 9.32 -7.84 18.98
CA VAL A 202 8.36 -8.65 19.74
C VAL A 202 8.49 -8.41 21.24
N ASP A 203 9.71 -8.43 21.78
CA ASP A 203 9.95 -8.20 23.21
C ASP A 203 9.49 -6.80 23.63
N LYS A 204 9.73 -5.79 22.79
CA LYS A 204 9.25 -4.42 23.04
C LYS A 204 7.73 -4.35 23.08
N ILE A 205 7.03 -4.99 22.14
CA ILE A 205 5.57 -5.06 22.13
C ILE A 205 5.06 -5.76 23.39
N LYS A 206 5.65 -6.89 23.78
CA LYS A 206 5.23 -7.63 24.97
C LYS A 206 5.36 -6.80 26.23
N ASN A 207 6.49 -6.09 26.39
CA ASN A 207 6.74 -5.23 27.54
C ASN A 207 5.77 -4.03 27.58
N GLU A 208 5.59 -3.34 26.47
CA GLU A 208 4.77 -2.12 26.42
C GLU A 208 3.26 -2.37 26.50
N LEU A 209 2.79 -3.47 25.89
CA LEU A 209 1.38 -3.86 25.87
C LEU A 209 0.99 -4.80 27.01
N LYS A 210 1.97 -5.17 27.87
CA LYS A 210 1.78 -6.12 28.97
C LYS A 210 1.12 -7.42 28.48
N LEU A 211 1.68 -8.00 27.42
CA LEU A 211 1.32 -9.31 26.93
C LEU A 211 2.07 -10.36 27.76
N SER A 212 1.33 -11.26 28.41
CA SER A 212 1.90 -12.38 29.16
C SER A 212 2.42 -13.48 28.22
#